data_AF-A0A380FLH0-F1
#
_entry.id   AF-A0A380FLH0-F1
#
_cell.length_a   1.000
_cell.length_b   1.000
_cell.length_c   1.000
_cell.angle_alpha   90.00
_cell.angle_beta   90.00
_cell.angle_gamma   90.00
#
_symmetry.space_group_name_H-M   'P 1'
#
loop_
_entity.id
_entity.type
_entity.pdbx_description
1 polymer ?
#
loop_
_entity_poly.entity_id
_entity_poly.type
_entity_poly.pdbx_seq_one_letter_code
_entity_poly.pdbx_strand_id
1 'polypeptide(L)'
;MEKLLWQTYEERQELLTRLVNHQTITHSTGERTFPSFVKQLLLQLNYFQEHKDHIHLVPTEDDKEAVLAFYQAPTSKKTITLISHYDTVGIEDYGSFQSEATNPEALKKIFQQYSNYLSEEAVEDLNSDTYLFGRGIMDMKAGLMLHLSLIELATVEQWDINLVLINCIG
;
A
#
# COMPACT_ATOMS: atom_id res chain seq x y z
N MET A 1 21.09 -16.74 -0.08
CA MET A 1 20.57 -15.40 0.19
C MET A 1 19.07 -15.47 0.04
N GLU A 2 18.34 -14.98 1.03
CA GLU A 2 16.90 -14.82 0.95
C GLU A 2 16.56 -13.87 -0.21
N LYS A 3 15.53 -14.19 -0.99
CA LYS A 3 15.10 -13.35 -2.10
C LYS A 3 14.24 -12.22 -1.55
N LEU A 4 14.70 -10.98 -1.74
CA LEU A 4 13.94 -9.77 -1.45
C LEU A 4 12.80 -9.61 -2.48
N LEU A 5 11.67 -9.08 -2.04
CA LEU A 5 10.44 -8.94 -2.82
C LEU A 5 10.15 -7.48 -3.21
N TRP A 6 10.53 -6.50 -2.38
CA TRP A 6 10.09 -5.11 -2.50
C TRP A 6 11.23 -4.10 -2.38
N GLN A 7 12.41 -4.39 -2.94
CA GLN A 7 13.60 -3.55 -2.75
C GLN A 7 14.03 -2.80 -4.00
N THR A 8 13.73 -3.30 -5.19
CA THR A 8 13.94 -2.54 -6.42
C THR A 8 12.82 -1.53 -6.68
N TYR A 9 13.08 -0.59 -7.59
CA TYR A 9 12.08 0.37 -8.04
C TYR A 9 10.87 -0.34 -8.66
N GLU A 10 11.11 -1.30 -9.54
CA GLU A 10 10.09 -2.05 -10.26
C GLU A 10 9.23 -2.90 -9.30
N GLU A 11 9.86 -3.53 -8.31
CA GLU A 11 9.18 -4.33 -7.29
C GLU A 11 8.26 -3.47 -6.41
N ARG A 12 8.73 -2.28 -6.00
CA ARG A 12 7.94 -1.33 -5.22
C ARG A 12 6.81 -0.72 -6.03
N GLN A 13 7.05 -0.42 -7.31
CA GLN A 13 6.01 0.04 -8.22
C GLN A 13 4.93 -1.03 -8.41
N GLU A 14 5.31 -2.30 -8.57
CA GLU A 14 4.36 -3.42 -8.67
C GLU A 14 3.57 -3.61 -7.37
N LEU A 15 4.24 -3.56 -6.21
CA LEU A 15 3.55 -3.60 -4.91
C LEU A 15 2.55 -2.45 -4.77
N LEU A 16 2.94 -1.22 -5.11
CA LEU A 16 2.08 -0.05 -5.06
C LEU A 16 0.87 -0.21 -6.00
N THR A 17 1.09 -0.66 -7.24
CA THR A 17 0.01 -0.94 -8.20
C THR A 17 -0.97 -1.97 -7.65
N ARG A 18 -0.48 -3.06 -7.03
CA ARG A 18 -1.34 -4.07 -6.39
C ARG A 18 -2.13 -3.51 -5.22
N LEU A 19 -1.51 -2.70 -4.35
CA LEU A 19 -2.19 -2.03 -3.24
C LEU A 19 -3.28 -1.10 -3.75
N VAL A 20 -2.99 -0.29 -4.75
CA VAL A 20 -3.92 0.72 -5.30
C VAL A 20 -5.09 0.06 -6.01
N ASN A 21 -4.83 -0.95 -6.85
CA ASN A 21 -5.85 -1.73 -7.54
C ASN A 21 -6.88 -2.38 -6.59
N HIS A 22 -6.52 -2.63 -5.33
CA HIS A 22 -7.48 -3.02 -4.31
C HIS A 22 -8.32 -1.81 -3.86
N GLN A 23 -9.43 -1.60 -4.56
CA GLN A 23 -10.38 -0.53 -4.32
C GLN A 23 -10.81 -0.50 -2.86
N THR A 24 -10.62 0.64 -2.19
CA THR A 24 -10.81 0.84 -0.74
C THR A 24 -11.49 2.18 -0.50
N ILE A 25 -12.34 2.59 -1.45
CA ILE A 25 -13.14 3.80 -1.33
C ILE A 25 -13.96 3.70 -0.04
N THR A 26 -14.04 4.78 0.74
CA THR A 26 -14.79 4.80 2.00
C THR A 26 -16.21 4.26 1.80
N HIS A 27 -16.66 3.40 2.70
CA HIS A 27 -17.94 2.67 2.67
C HIS A 27 -18.07 1.60 1.56
N SER A 28 -16.98 1.23 0.89
CA SER A 28 -16.96 0.12 -0.05
C SER A 28 -16.67 -1.22 0.64
N THR A 29 -17.05 -2.32 -0.01
CA THR A 29 -16.71 -3.67 0.46
C THR A 29 -15.20 -3.93 0.49
N GLY A 30 -14.42 -3.13 -0.24
CA GLY A 30 -12.98 -3.29 -0.32
C GLY A 30 -12.24 -2.98 0.97
N GLU A 31 -12.78 -2.09 1.81
CA GLU A 31 -12.26 -1.82 3.16
C GLU A 31 -12.24 -3.07 4.04
N ARG A 32 -13.20 -4.00 3.83
CA ARG A 32 -13.29 -5.25 4.59
C ARG A 32 -12.30 -6.31 4.11
N THR A 33 -11.90 -6.28 2.84
CA THR A 33 -11.04 -7.31 2.25
C THR A 33 -9.57 -6.90 2.22
N PHE A 34 -9.27 -5.59 2.31
CA PHE A 34 -7.91 -5.05 2.28
C PHE A 34 -7.02 -5.54 3.43
N PRO A 35 -7.50 -5.63 4.70
CA PRO A 35 -6.67 -6.11 5.80
C PRO A 35 -6.18 -7.55 5.59
N SER A 36 -7.07 -8.41 5.09
CA SER A 36 -6.72 -9.78 4.71
C SER A 36 -5.69 -9.81 3.57
N PHE A 37 -5.81 -8.91 2.58
CA PHE A 37 -4.83 -8.78 1.50
C PHE A 37 -3.43 -8.39 2.01
N VAL A 38 -3.34 -7.38 2.88
CA VAL A 38 -2.06 -6.97 3.50
C VAL A 38 -1.45 -8.09 4.34
N LYS A 39 -2.27 -8.83 5.09
CA LYS A 39 -1.81 -10.04 5.80
C LYS A 39 -1.21 -11.08 4.85
N GLN A 40 -1.82 -11.31 3.68
CA GLN A 40 -1.25 -12.23 2.69
C GLN A 40 0.08 -11.74 2.12
N LEU A 41 0.27 -10.43 1.93
CA LEU A 41 1.55 -9.85 1.54
C LEU A 41 2.63 -10.11 2.60
N LEU A 42 2.32 -9.82 3.88
CA LEU A 42 3.27 -10.03 4.98
C LEU A 42 3.67 -11.51 5.13
N LEU A 43 2.73 -12.44 4.93
CA LEU A 43 3.00 -13.88 4.97
C LEU A 43 3.91 -14.38 3.83
N GLN A 44 4.25 -13.54 2.84
CA GLN A 44 5.28 -13.87 1.85
C GLN A 44 6.69 -13.81 2.44
N LEU A 45 6.90 -13.05 3.52
CA LEU A 45 8.18 -12.94 4.21
C LEU A 45 8.42 -14.12 5.14
N ASN A 46 9.62 -14.73 5.10
CA ASN A 46 9.90 -15.93 5.92
C ASN A 46 9.72 -15.66 7.41
N TYR A 47 10.10 -14.47 7.89
CA TYR A 47 9.89 -14.05 9.27
C TYR A 47 8.43 -14.22 9.73
N PHE A 48 7.46 -13.74 8.95
CA PHE A 48 6.05 -13.87 9.33
C PHE A 48 5.46 -15.26 9.07
N GLN A 49 6.11 -16.09 8.26
CA GLN A 49 5.76 -17.52 8.17
C GLN A 49 6.14 -18.26 9.44
N GLU A 50 7.26 -17.90 10.07
CA GLU A 50 7.72 -18.43 11.36
C GLU A 50 6.99 -17.79 12.55
N HIS A 51 6.62 -16.51 12.43
CA HIS A 51 5.95 -15.71 13.45
C HIS A 51 4.54 -15.28 13.01
N LYS A 52 3.68 -16.24 12.66
CA LYS A 52 2.31 -15.94 12.16
C LYS A 52 1.46 -15.20 13.18
N ASP A 53 1.74 -15.42 14.46
CA ASP A 53 1.13 -14.75 15.60
C ASP A 53 1.54 -13.29 15.74
N HIS A 54 2.57 -12.82 15.01
CA HIS A 54 2.93 -11.40 14.96
C HIS A 54 2.11 -10.59 13.96
N ILE A 55 1.14 -11.22 13.28
CA ILE A 55 0.16 -10.52 12.43
C ILE A 55 -1.23 -10.68 13.04
N HIS A 56 -1.83 -9.57 13.45
CA HIS A 56 -3.20 -9.53 13.95
C HIS A 56 -4.09 -8.73 13.02
N LEU A 57 -5.29 -9.27 12.79
CA LEU A 57 -6.41 -8.50 12.27
C LEU A 57 -7.28 -8.16 13.48
N VAL A 58 -7.41 -6.87 13.78
CA VAL A 58 -8.10 -6.38 14.96
C VAL A 58 -9.40 -5.72 14.52
N PRO A 59 -10.58 -6.25 14.91
CA PRO A 59 -11.85 -5.64 14.58
C PRO A 59 -11.96 -4.21 15.12
N THR A 60 -12.48 -3.30 14.30
CA THR A 60 -12.83 -1.93 14.64
C THR A 60 -14.34 -1.82 14.91
N GLU A 61 -14.79 -0.68 15.45
CA GLU A 61 -16.20 -0.45 15.80
C GLU A 61 -17.14 -0.51 14.59
N ASP A 62 -16.62 -0.26 13.39
CA ASP A 62 -17.37 -0.22 12.13
C ASP A 62 -17.34 -1.54 11.33
N ASP A 63 -17.04 -2.67 12.00
CA ASP A 63 -17.01 -4.02 11.41
C ASP A 63 -15.99 -4.16 10.27
N LYS A 64 -14.88 -3.45 10.42
CA LYS A 64 -13.69 -3.52 9.57
C LYS A 64 -12.52 -3.98 10.43
N GLU A 65 -11.34 -4.15 9.85
CA GLU A 65 -10.18 -4.65 10.57
C GLU A 65 -8.98 -3.71 10.41
N ALA A 66 -8.25 -3.50 11.50
CA ALA A 66 -6.90 -2.96 11.46
C ALA A 66 -5.89 -4.11 11.32
N VAL A 67 -4.85 -3.91 10.52
CA VAL A 67 -3.71 -4.81 10.44
C VAL A 67 -2.64 -4.34 11.41
N LEU A 68 -2.30 -5.19 12.36
CA LEU A 68 -1.11 -5.04 13.19
C LEU A 68 -0.06 -6.05 12.73
N ALA A 69 1.13 -5.59 12.40
CA ALA A 69 2.26 -6.46 12.09
C ALA A 69 3.46 -6.09 12.93
N PHE A 70 4.05 -7.06 13.61
CA PHE A 70 5.14 -6.84 14.56
C PHE A 70 6.43 -7.53 14.10
N TYR A 71 7.44 -6.73 13.78
CA TYR A 71 8.81 -7.20 13.70
C TYR A 71 9.51 -6.96 15.04
N GLN A 72 9.98 -8.05 15.64
CA GLN A 72 10.71 -8.05 16.90
C GLN A 72 12.22 -8.07 16.66
N ALA A 73 12.91 -7.08 17.21
CA ALA A 73 14.36 -6.98 17.20
C ALA A 73 15.03 -8.10 18.00
N PRO A 74 16.28 -8.48 17.67
CA PRO A 74 17.04 -9.46 18.42
C PRO A 74 17.26 -9.09 19.89
N THR A 75 17.54 -7.80 20.19
CA THR A 75 17.88 -7.38 21.57
C THR A 75 17.16 -6.13 22.04
N SER A 76 16.91 -5.18 21.13
CA SER A 76 16.32 -3.89 21.47
C SER A 76 14.86 -4.00 21.93
N LYS A 77 14.49 -3.13 22.87
CA LYS A 77 13.09 -2.92 23.29
C LYS A 77 12.50 -1.63 22.74
N LYS A 78 13.30 -0.84 22.01
CA LYS A 78 12.82 0.39 21.36
C LYS A 78 11.94 0.01 20.19
N THR A 79 10.85 0.73 20.01
CA THR A 79 9.84 0.42 18.99
C THR A 79 9.51 1.67 18.18
N ILE A 80 9.54 1.54 16.87
CA ILE A 80 8.99 2.52 15.94
C ILE A 80 7.61 2.04 15.50
N THR A 81 6.64 2.94 15.57
CA THR A 81 5.28 2.69 15.06
C THR A 81 5.17 3.28 13.66
N LEU A 82 4.80 2.44 12.70
CA LEU A 82 4.52 2.80 11.33
C LEU A 82 3.00 2.89 11.19
N ILE A 83 2.45 4.08 10.96
CA ILE A 83 1.01 4.30 10.91
C ILE A 83 0.61 4.61 9.46
N SER A 84 -0.42 3.95 8.98
CA SER A 84 -0.98 4.18 7.66
C SER A 84 -2.49 3.96 7.66
N HIS A 85 -3.19 4.66 6.77
CA HIS A 85 -4.57 4.33 6.44
C HIS A 85 -4.63 3.61 5.09
N TYR A 86 -5.70 2.84 4.87
CA TYR A 86 -5.93 2.16 3.60
C TYR A 86 -7.14 2.65 2.82
N ASP A 87 -8.05 3.38 3.46
CA ASP A 87 -9.20 3.93 2.77
C ASP A 87 -8.81 5.07 1.84
N THR A 88 -9.65 5.31 0.85
CA THR A 88 -9.48 6.42 -0.06
C THR A 88 -10.77 7.21 -0.16
N VAL A 89 -10.66 8.51 -0.41
CA VAL A 89 -11.82 9.34 -0.74
C VAL A 89 -12.52 8.83 -2.02
N GLY A 90 -13.72 9.37 -2.24
CA GLY A 90 -14.53 9.11 -3.43
C GLY A 90 -13.79 9.32 -4.75
N ILE A 91 -14.37 8.75 -5.80
CA ILE A 91 -13.81 8.72 -7.16
C ILE A 91 -14.68 9.51 -8.15
N GLU A 92 -15.71 10.21 -7.67
CA GLU A 92 -16.68 10.93 -8.49
C GLU A 92 -16.01 12.01 -9.35
N ASP A 93 -14.87 12.53 -8.92
CA ASP A 93 -14.03 13.48 -9.64
C ASP A 93 -13.41 12.91 -10.93
N TYR A 94 -13.36 11.59 -11.08
CA TYR A 94 -12.96 10.92 -12.32
C TYR A 94 -14.08 10.87 -13.38
N GLY A 95 -15.31 11.28 -13.04
CA GLY A 95 -16.44 11.34 -13.96
C GLY A 95 -16.74 9.98 -14.58
N SER A 96 -16.65 9.88 -15.91
CA SER A 96 -16.88 8.62 -16.65
C SER A 96 -15.77 7.57 -16.47
N PHE A 97 -14.63 7.93 -15.84
CA PHE A 97 -13.46 7.06 -15.67
C PHE A 97 -13.31 6.52 -14.24
N GLN A 98 -14.40 6.49 -13.48
CA GLN A 98 -14.45 6.00 -12.11
C GLN A 98 -13.95 4.56 -11.98
N SER A 99 -14.31 3.67 -12.90
CA SER A 99 -13.87 2.27 -12.90
C SER A 99 -12.35 2.10 -12.94
N GLU A 100 -11.66 3.08 -13.51
CA GLU A 100 -10.21 3.09 -13.70
C GLU A 100 -9.49 3.91 -12.64
N ALA A 101 -10.21 4.65 -11.77
CA ALA A 101 -9.62 5.57 -10.80
C ALA A 101 -8.50 4.96 -9.94
N THR A 102 -8.57 3.66 -9.66
CA THR A 102 -7.58 2.92 -8.87
C THR A 102 -6.68 2.00 -9.71
N ASN A 103 -6.68 2.14 -11.04
CA ASN A 103 -5.86 1.36 -11.95
C ASN A 103 -4.89 2.28 -12.70
N PRO A 104 -3.62 2.38 -12.24
CA PRO A 104 -2.67 3.33 -12.80
C PRO A 104 -2.38 3.12 -14.29
N GLU A 105 -2.32 1.87 -14.74
CA GLU A 105 -2.07 1.55 -16.14
C GLU A 105 -3.24 1.96 -17.04
N ALA A 106 -4.47 1.72 -16.59
CA ALA A 106 -5.67 2.11 -17.32
C ALA A 106 -5.82 3.63 -17.36
N LEU A 107 -5.57 4.32 -16.23
CA LEU A 107 -5.61 5.78 -16.17
C LEU A 107 -4.60 6.43 -17.08
N LYS A 108 -3.37 5.93 -17.12
CA LYS A 108 -2.34 6.46 -18.03
C LYS A 108 -2.84 6.48 -19.48
N LYS A 109 -3.45 5.38 -19.94
CA LYS A 109 -3.99 5.28 -21.31
C LYS A 109 -5.16 6.25 -21.53
N ILE A 110 -6.06 6.37 -20.56
CA ILE A 110 -7.18 7.31 -20.60
C ILE A 110 -6.65 8.75 -20.68
N PHE A 111 -5.75 9.12 -19.79
CA PHE A 111 -5.16 10.46 -19.74
C PHE A 111 -4.35 10.80 -21.00
N GLN A 112 -3.73 9.82 -21.65
CA GLN A 112 -3.09 10.02 -22.96
C GLN A 112 -4.12 10.30 -24.06
N GLN A 113 -5.26 9.60 -24.05
CA GLN A 113 -6.34 9.81 -25.01
C GLN A 113 -7.09 11.14 -24.79
N TYR A 114 -7.21 11.56 -23.54
CA TYR A 114 -7.98 12.72 -23.10
C TYR A 114 -7.07 13.83 -22.52
N SER A 115 -5.86 13.97 -23.04
CA SER A 115 -4.84 14.90 -22.52
C SER A 115 -5.28 16.36 -22.55
N ASN A 116 -6.24 16.71 -23.41
CA ASN A 116 -6.85 18.04 -23.48
C ASN A 116 -7.67 18.44 -22.23
N TYR A 117 -7.99 17.49 -21.35
CA TYR A 117 -8.66 17.74 -20.07
C TYR A 117 -7.66 17.97 -18.91
N LEU A 118 -6.36 17.80 -19.15
CA LEU A 118 -5.31 17.97 -18.17
C LEU A 118 -4.67 19.36 -18.30
N SER A 119 -4.07 19.84 -17.21
CA SER A 119 -3.18 21.01 -17.27
C SER A 119 -1.92 20.69 -18.07
N GLU A 120 -1.23 21.71 -18.56
CA GLU A 120 0.05 21.54 -19.26
C GLU A 120 1.06 20.75 -18.41
N GLU A 121 1.18 21.10 -17.13
CA GLU A 121 2.03 20.38 -16.16
C GLU A 121 1.64 18.90 -16.02
N ALA A 122 0.35 18.58 -15.92
CA ALA A 122 -0.11 17.19 -15.81
C ALA A 122 0.14 16.40 -17.11
N VAL A 123 0.13 17.05 -18.28
CA VAL A 123 0.52 16.43 -19.55
C VAL A 123 2.02 16.18 -19.60
N GLU A 124 2.85 17.10 -19.10
CA GLU A 124 4.29 16.90 -18.97
C GLU A 124 4.60 15.71 -18.05
N ASP A 125 3.98 15.66 -16.87
CA ASP A 125 4.10 14.56 -15.92
C ASP A 125 3.68 13.23 -16.54
N LEU A 126 2.57 13.20 -17.27
CA LEU A 126 2.08 12.01 -17.99
C LEU A 126 3.08 11.48 -19.03
N ASN A 127 3.81 12.38 -19.69
CA ASN A 127 4.78 12.03 -20.75
C ASN A 127 6.18 11.73 -20.23
N SER A 128 6.51 12.17 -19.01
CA SER A 128 7.82 11.94 -18.38
C SER A 128 8.08 10.49 -17.96
N ASP A 129 7.03 9.67 -17.88
CA ASP A 129 7.06 8.29 -17.38
C ASP A 129 7.59 8.15 -15.93
N THR A 130 7.74 9.24 -15.19
CA THR A 130 8.17 9.23 -13.77
C THR A 130 7.02 9.36 -12.78
N TYR A 131 5.79 9.58 -13.26
CA TYR A 131 4.59 9.72 -12.45
C TYR A 131 3.65 8.54 -12.60
N LEU A 132 3.05 8.15 -11.47
CA LEU A 132 2.02 7.13 -11.40
C LEU A 132 0.71 7.81 -10.98
N PHE A 133 -0.30 7.75 -11.85
CA PHE A 133 -1.59 8.40 -11.63
C PHE A 133 -2.62 7.43 -11.06
N GLY A 134 -3.40 7.87 -10.07
CA GLY A 134 -4.45 7.03 -9.47
C GLY A 134 -4.84 7.42 -8.05
N ARG A 135 -6.11 7.19 -7.73
CA ARG A 135 -6.69 7.39 -6.39
C ARG A 135 -6.01 6.45 -5.41
N GLY A 136 -5.50 7.00 -4.31
CA GLY A 136 -4.86 6.24 -3.25
C GLY A 136 -3.35 6.06 -3.41
N ILE A 137 -2.74 6.42 -4.56
CA ILE A 137 -1.30 6.31 -4.76
C ILE A 137 -0.56 7.12 -3.71
N MET A 138 -0.73 8.45 -3.73
CA MET A 138 0.00 9.34 -2.82
C MET A 138 -0.58 9.34 -1.41
N ASP A 139 -1.90 9.30 -1.29
CA ASP A 139 -2.63 9.32 -0.01
C ASP A 139 -3.41 8.02 0.22
N MET A 140 -2.87 7.05 0.95
CA MET A 140 -1.45 6.98 1.37
C MET A 140 -0.79 5.63 1.09
N LYS A 141 -1.21 4.92 0.04
CA LYS A 141 -0.72 3.58 -0.25
C LYS A 141 0.76 3.53 -0.65
N ALA A 142 1.33 4.62 -1.16
CA ALA A 142 2.78 4.75 -1.32
C ALA A 142 3.50 4.69 0.03
N GLY A 143 2.94 5.31 1.09
CA GLY A 143 3.44 5.19 2.45
C GLY A 143 3.35 3.77 3.00
N LEU A 144 2.22 3.10 2.80
CA LEU A 144 2.06 1.69 3.19
C LEU A 144 3.04 0.77 2.44
N MET A 145 3.23 0.98 1.13
CA MET A 145 4.22 0.25 0.32
C MET A 145 5.63 0.39 0.91
N LEU A 146 6.02 1.61 1.30
CA LEU A 146 7.31 1.85 1.93
C LEU A 146 7.41 1.16 3.29
N HIS A 147 6.36 1.18 4.11
CA HIS A 147 6.36 0.45 5.39
C HIS A 147 6.55 -1.05 5.21
N LEU A 148 5.87 -1.67 4.25
CA LEU A 148 6.03 -3.10 3.94
C LEU A 148 7.45 -3.42 3.46
N SER A 149 8.01 -2.59 2.57
CA SER A 149 9.40 -2.70 2.11
C SER A 149 10.41 -2.55 3.25
N LEU A 150 10.16 -1.64 4.19
CA LEU A 150 11.03 -1.42 5.35
C LEU A 150 11.01 -2.60 6.33
N ILE A 151 9.83 -3.17 6.56
CA ILE A 151 9.67 -4.36 7.41
C ILE A 151 10.39 -5.55 6.79
N GLU A 152 10.28 -5.76 5.48
CA GLU A 152 11.06 -6.79 4.79
C GLU A 152 12.57 -6.65 5.06
N LEU A 153 13.14 -5.46 4.83
CA LEU A 153 14.56 -5.22 5.12
C LEU A 153 14.91 -5.51 6.58
N ALA A 154 14.10 -5.01 7.51
CA ALA A 154 14.32 -5.24 8.94
C ALA A 154 14.35 -6.74 9.28
N THR A 155 13.48 -7.54 8.65
CA THR A 155 13.41 -8.99 8.88
C THR A 155 14.63 -9.74 8.32
N VAL A 156 15.15 -9.34 7.15
CA VAL A 156 16.28 -9.99 6.49
C VAL A 156 17.62 -9.56 7.10
N GLU A 157 17.76 -8.26 7.40
CA GLU A 157 18.98 -7.69 7.97
C GLU A 157 19.03 -7.80 9.50
N GLN A 158 17.96 -8.28 10.13
CA GLN A 158 17.83 -8.44 11.58
C GLN A 158 18.09 -7.13 12.34
N TRP A 159 17.44 -6.05 11.91
CA TRP A 159 17.59 -4.74 12.53
C TRP A 159 17.32 -4.80 14.04
N ASP A 160 18.17 -4.16 14.83
CA ASP A 160 18.03 -4.11 16.28
C ASP A 160 17.09 -2.97 16.75
N ILE A 161 15.90 -2.93 16.15
CA ILE A 161 14.80 -2.03 16.52
C ILE A 161 13.45 -2.68 16.17
N ASN A 162 12.49 -2.63 17.08
CA ASN A 162 11.17 -3.19 16.80
C ASN A 162 10.42 -2.29 15.83
N LEU A 163 9.67 -2.89 14.92
CA LEU A 163 8.72 -2.19 14.05
C LEU A 163 7.31 -2.72 14.31
N VAL A 164 6.36 -1.82 14.52
CA VAL A 164 4.93 -2.14 14.58
C VAL A 164 4.23 -1.38 13.48
N LEU A 165 3.69 -2.09 12.48
CA LEU A 165 2.76 -1.52 11.52
C LEU A 165 1.37 -1.48 12.13
N ILE A 166 0.72 -0.34 12.01
CA ILE A 166 -0.72 -0.16 12.23
C ILE A 166 -1.30 0.36 10.91
N ASN A 167 -2.07 -0.48 10.23
CA ASN A 167 -2.78 -0.11 9.02
C ASN A 167 -4.29 -0.24 9.25
N CYS A 168 -4.98 0.89 9.34
CA CYS A 168 -6.41 0.97 9.66
C CYS A 168 -7.12 1.95 8.72
N ILE A 169 -8.32 2.39 9.08
CA ILE A 169 -9.03 3.45 8.35
C ILE A 169 -8.69 4.78 9.00
N GLY A 170 -8.67 5.83 8.18
CA GLY A 170 -8.37 7.22 8.56
C GLY A 170 -9.48 7.93 9.31
#